data_AF-A0AAV1E8I1-F1
#
_entry.id   AF-A0AAV1E8I1-F1
#
_cell.length_a   1.000
_cell.length_b   1.000
_cell.length_c   1.000
_cell.angle_alpha   90.00
_cell.angle_beta   90.00
_cell.angle_gamma   90.00
#
_symmetry.space_group_name_H-M   'P 1'
#
loop_
_entity.id
_entity.type
_entity.pdbx_description
1 polymer ?
#
loop_
_entity_poly.entity_id
_entity_poly.type
_entity_poly.pdbx_seq_one_letter_code
_entity_poly.pdbx_strand_id
1 'polypeptide(L)'
;MKWRIGNGESIRIEENWKQEVNNPLRDDPLFHGPLNIKVKDLWDQNRAWRVPLLEVMFSQSTIHKIMSIYLSSSQQSREDVKVWAPMTTGVYSVKSGYYKACNTADPHLASGRSKEAWKKLWSLSLHGKLQWFIWRVANNVVPSLKNLDHRGLEVQTLCKSCESGEEDLHHIFLDCIAARKANTQILEAHYIVRTDGAFKKLGKQGAGAWELFDSNGNLLTAGSDTFHALTALQAEATASLRGIKEAQR
;
A
#
# COMPACT_ATOMS: atom_id res chain seq x y z
N MET A 1 8.45 7.99 -17.12
CA MET A 1 8.98 7.73 -18.47
C MET A 1 9.15 9.06 -19.16
N LYS A 2 10.24 9.21 -19.92
CA LYS A 2 10.59 10.41 -20.71
C LYS A 2 10.99 9.95 -22.11
N TRP A 3 10.78 10.76 -23.14
CA TRP A 3 11.27 10.47 -24.48
C TRP A 3 12.76 10.75 -24.62
N ARG A 4 13.50 9.80 -25.19
CA ARG A 4 14.82 10.02 -25.77
C ARG A 4 14.63 10.19 -27.27
N ILE A 5 14.93 11.38 -27.76
CA ILE A 5 14.68 11.76 -29.15
C ILE A 5 15.71 11.11 -30.07
N GLY A 6 15.20 10.33 -31.01
CA GLY A 6 15.92 9.70 -32.09
C GLY A 6 15.69 10.49 -33.38
N ASN A 7 14.82 10.00 -34.25
CA ASN A 7 14.45 10.62 -35.52
C ASN A 7 13.32 11.66 -35.41
N GLY A 8 12.68 11.81 -34.24
CA GLY A 8 11.65 12.81 -33.98
C GLY A 8 10.35 12.60 -34.76
N GLU A 9 10.17 11.46 -35.44
CA GLU A 9 9.00 11.19 -36.26
C GLU A 9 7.82 10.62 -35.46
N SER A 10 8.10 10.03 -34.30
CA SER A 10 7.08 9.37 -33.47
C SER A 10 6.59 10.26 -32.33
N ILE A 11 7.17 11.46 -32.17
CA ILE A 11 6.86 12.36 -31.08
C ILE A 11 6.15 13.59 -31.62
N ARG A 12 4.84 13.69 -31.37
CA ARG A 12 4.09 14.94 -31.57
C ARG A 12 4.29 15.86 -30.37
N ILE A 13 4.33 17.17 -30.61
CA ILE A 13 4.49 18.17 -29.54
C ILE A 13 3.24 18.19 -28.64
N GLU A 14 2.07 17.98 -29.23
CA GLU A 14 0.76 17.99 -28.56
C GLU A 14 0.45 16.70 -27.76
N GLU A 15 1.09 15.58 -28.11
CA GLU A 15 0.84 14.29 -27.46
C GLU A 15 1.45 14.25 -26.07
N ASN A 16 0.64 14.58 -25.05
CA ASN A 16 0.80 14.25 -23.64
C ASN A 16 2.07 13.45 -23.28
N TRP A 17 3.18 14.14 -23.00
CA TRP A 17 4.35 13.57 -22.32
C TRP A 17 4.04 13.33 -20.83
N LYS A 18 2.91 12.68 -20.52
CA LYS A 18 2.53 12.36 -19.14
C LYS A 18 3.56 11.40 -18.57
N GLN A 19 4.50 11.93 -17.76
CA GLN A 19 5.06 11.28 -16.57
C GLN A 19 6.15 12.08 -15.83
N GLU A 20 6.30 13.37 -16.08
CA GLU A 20 7.02 14.27 -15.18
C GLU A 20 6.18 15.50 -14.90
N VAL A 21 6.20 15.93 -13.64
CA VAL A 21 5.46 17.07 -13.05
C VAL A 21 5.95 18.42 -13.61
N ASN A 22 6.70 18.41 -14.71
CA ASN A 22 7.18 19.60 -15.42
C ASN A 22 7.39 19.20 -16.89
N ASN A 23 6.36 19.29 -17.72
CA ASN A 23 6.52 19.18 -19.16
C ASN A 23 6.67 20.59 -19.74
N PRO A 24 7.89 21.05 -20.03
CA PRO A 24 8.09 22.43 -20.43
C PRO A 24 7.41 22.81 -21.75
N LEU A 25 7.06 21.83 -22.60
CA LEU A 25 6.50 22.10 -23.92
C LEU A 25 4.98 22.33 -23.93
N ARG A 26 4.24 21.62 -23.06
CA ARG A 26 2.77 21.69 -23.01
C ARG A 26 2.27 22.70 -21.97
N ASP A 27 3.02 22.84 -20.89
CA ASP A 27 2.70 23.80 -19.82
C ASP A 27 3.22 25.20 -20.17
N ASP A 28 3.71 25.41 -21.40
CA ASP A 28 4.09 26.73 -21.89
C ASP A 28 2.82 27.54 -22.20
N PRO A 29 2.55 28.63 -21.45
CA PRO A 29 1.37 29.45 -21.67
C PRO A 29 1.35 30.16 -23.03
N LEU A 30 2.47 30.18 -23.75
CA LEU A 30 2.62 30.81 -25.06
C LEU A 30 2.74 29.80 -26.21
N PHE A 31 2.36 28.54 -26.01
CA PHE A 31 2.37 27.57 -27.10
C PHE A 31 1.38 27.95 -28.21
N HIS A 32 1.91 28.38 -29.36
CA HIS A 32 1.15 28.72 -30.56
C HIS A 32 1.71 27.95 -31.77
N GLY A 33 1.40 26.66 -31.84
CA GLY A 33 1.86 25.77 -32.91
C GLY A 33 0.72 25.17 -33.73
N PRO A 34 0.91 24.92 -35.04
CA PRO A 34 0.04 24.05 -35.81
C PRO A 34 -0.20 22.70 -35.13
N LEU A 35 -1.42 22.18 -35.26
CA LEU A 35 -1.76 20.82 -34.83
C LEU A 35 -0.91 19.79 -35.60
N ASN A 36 -0.54 18.70 -34.95
CA ASN A 36 0.29 17.61 -35.51
C ASN A 36 1.76 17.94 -35.82
N ILE A 37 2.34 19.03 -35.31
CA ILE A 37 3.79 19.22 -35.42
C ILE A 37 4.54 18.11 -34.68
N LYS A 38 5.52 17.52 -35.36
CA LYS A 38 6.44 16.54 -34.81
C LYS A 38 7.74 17.21 -34.38
N VAL A 39 8.45 16.56 -33.47
CA VAL A 39 9.76 17.05 -33.00
C VAL A 39 10.75 17.19 -34.16
N LYS A 40 10.67 16.35 -35.20
CA LYS A 40 11.52 16.46 -36.39
C LYS A 40 11.36 17.75 -37.19
N ASP A 41 10.21 18.41 -37.08
CA ASP A 41 9.91 19.64 -37.85
C ASP A 41 10.57 20.87 -37.21
N LEU A 42 11.05 20.73 -35.97
CA LEU A 42 11.70 21.77 -35.19
C LEU A 42 13.22 21.89 -35.41
N TRP A 43 13.84 20.97 -36.16
CA TRP A 43 15.26 21.05 -36.51
C TRP A 43 15.48 21.07 -38.03
N ASP A 44 16.67 21.47 -38.45
CA ASP A 44 17.07 21.51 -39.85
C ASP A 44 17.69 20.18 -40.34
N GLN A 45 18.07 20.15 -41.62
CA GLN A 45 18.76 19.01 -42.24
C GLN A 45 20.11 18.66 -41.59
N ASN A 46 20.69 19.59 -40.84
CA ASN A 46 21.95 19.41 -40.11
C ASN A 46 21.72 18.98 -38.65
N ARG A 47 20.48 18.65 -38.26
CA ARG A 47 20.09 18.29 -36.88
C ARG A 47 20.36 19.42 -35.88
N ALA A 48 20.22 20.67 -36.33
CA ALA A 48 20.26 21.86 -35.47
C ALA A 48 18.84 22.41 -35.28
N TRP A 49 18.52 22.81 -34.05
CA TRP A 49 17.22 23.42 -33.72
C TRP A 49 16.99 24.71 -34.53
N ARG A 50 15.80 24.85 -35.11
CA ARG A 50 15.37 26.05 -35.84
C ARG A 50 14.94 27.13 -34.86
N VAL A 51 15.90 27.85 -34.28
CA VAL A 51 15.64 28.88 -33.25
C VAL A 51 14.54 29.87 -33.64
N PRO A 52 14.49 30.43 -34.86
CA PRO A 52 13.43 31.36 -35.24
C PRO A 52 12.02 30.75 -35.18
N LEU A 53 11.89 29.45 -35.47
CA LEU A 53 10.61 28.74 -35.35
C LEU A 53 10.24 28.52 -33.88
N LEU A 54 11.23 28.22 -33.03
CA LEU A 54 11.02 28.04 -31.60
C LEU A 54 10.58 29.34 -30.91
N GLU A 55 11.13 30.48 -31.32
CA GLU A 55 10.77 31.81 -30.80
C GLU A 55 9.32 32.21 -31.09
N VAL A 56 8.76 31.73 -32.21
CA VAL A 56 7.34 31.95 -32.55
C VAL A 56 6.42 31.04 -31.73
N MET A 57 6.90 29.85 -31.37
CA MET A 57 6.06 28.78 -30.80
C MET A 57 6.13 28.64 -29.28
N PHE A 58 7.18 29.14 -28.63
CA PHE A 58 7.44 28.86 -27.21
C PHE A 58 7.96 30.10 -26.45
N SER A 59 7.76 30.13 -25.14
CA SER A 59 8.41 31.09 -24.26
C SER A 59 9.93 30.87 -24.21
N GLN A 60 10.70 31.92 -23.94
CA GLN A 60 12.17 31.85 -23.78
C GLN A 60 12.61 30.78 -22.76
N SER A 61 11.83 30.61 -21.68
CA SER A 61 12.10 29.59 -20.66
C SER A 61 12.03 28.16 -21.20
N THR A 62 11.14 27.91 -22.17
CA THR A 62 10.95 26.62 -22.82
C THR A 62 11.95 26.41 -23.94
N ILE A 63 12.25 27.45 -24.71
CA ILE A 63 13.31 27.42 -25.74
C ILE A 63 14.63 26.95 -25.12
N HIS A 64 15.04 27.53 -24.00
CA HIS A 64 16.24 27.09 -23.27
C HIS A 64 16.23 25.58 -22.93
N LYS A 65 15.07 25.05 -22.53
CA LYS A 65 14.92 23.62 -22.22
C LYS A 65 14.95 22.77 -23.49
N ILE A 66 14.33 23.20 -24.59
CA ILE A 66 14.41 22.52 -25.89
C ILE A 66 15.87 22.46 -26.37
N MET A 67 16.59 23.58 -26.32
CA MET A 67 17.98 23.63 -26.74
C MET A 67 18.91 22.77 -25.87
N SER A 68 18.55 22.51 -24.60
CA SER A 68 19.30 21.59 -23.74
C SER A 68 19.14 20.11 -24.11
N ILE A 69 18.18 19.78 -24.98
CA ILE A 69 17.98 18.43 -25.48
C ILE A 69 19.09 18.11 -26.48
N TYR A 70 19.89 17.10 -26.15
CA TYR A 70 20.91 16.57 -27.05
C TYR A 70 20.27 15.94 -28.29
N LEU A 71 20.60 16.47 -29.46
CA LEU A 71 20.33 15.85 -30.75
C LEU A 71 21.56 15.06 -31.19
N SER A 72 21.41 13.76 -31.37
CA SER A 72 22.52 12.94 -31.89
C SER A 72 22.87 13.39 -33.31
N SER A 73 24.17 13.59 -33.56
CA SER A 73 24.75 13.99 -34.84
C SER A 73 24.86 12.85 -35.85
N SER A 74 24.63 11.60 -35.46
CA SER A 74 24.64 10.48 -36.40
C SER A 74 23.37 10.49 -37.25
N GLN A 75 23.51 10.60 -38.57
CA GLN A 75 22.41 10.47 -39.53
C GLN A 75 21.76 9.08 -39.56
N GLN A 76 22.36 8.08 -38.90
CA GLN A 76 21.67 6.82 -38.64
C GLN A 76 20.48 7.06 -37.71
N SER A 77 19.31 7.19 -38.34
CA SER A 77 17.99 7.37 -37.75
C SER A 77 17.71 6.28 -36.71
N ARG A 78 18.13 6.51 -35.47
CA ARG A 78 17.65 5.74 -34.33
C ARG A 78 16.20 6.15 -34.08
N GLU A 79 15.33 5.18 -33.85
CA GLU A 79 13.93 5.45 -33.52
C GLU A 79 13.82 6.20 -32.17
N ASP A 80 12.71 6.91 -32.00
CA ASP A 80 12.36 7.54 -30.73
C ASP A 80 12.05 6.48 -29.67
N VAL A 81 12.60 6.60 -28.46
CA VAL A 81 12.42 5.58 -27.41
C VAL A 81 11.98 6.21 -26.10
N LYS A 82 11.01 5.59 -25.41
CA LYS A 82 10.66 5.96 -24.03
C LYS A 82 11.66 5.35 -23.04
N VAL A 83 12.28 6.19 -22.23
CA VAL A 83 13.26 5.82 -21.21
C VAL A 83 12.77 6.13 -19.80
N TRP A 84 13.23 5.34 -18.84
CA TRP A 84 12.99 5.57 -17.42
C TRP A 84 13.92 6.66 -16.88
N ALA A 85 13.41 7.90 -16.81
CA ALA A 85 14.17 9.09 -16.45
C ALA A 85 14.97 9.01 -15.11
N PRO A 86 14.50 8.35 -14.04
CA PRO A 86 15.26 8.25 -12.79
C PRO A 86 16.57 7.45 -12.88
N MET A 87 16.82 6.71 -13.97
CA MET A 87 18.05 5.95 -14.16
C MET A 87 18.82 6.47 -15.37
N THR A 88 20.14 6.62 -15.23
CA THR A 88 21.05 7.02 -16.32
C THR A 88 21.08 6.02 -17.47
N THR A 89 20.82 4.73 -17.18
CA THR A 89 20.68 3.67 -18.20
C THR A 89 19.39 3.81 -19.00
N GLY A 90 18.41 4.54 -18.50
CA GLY A 90 17.07 4.66 -19.09
C GLY A 90 16.21 3.39 -18.99
N VAL A 91 16.68 2.35 -18.32
CA VAL A 91 15.95 1.07 -18.16
C VAL A 91 15.09 1.10 -16.91
N TYR A 92 13.83 0.69 -17.05
CA TYR A 92 12.94 0.55 -15.90
C TYR A 92 13.31 -0.69 -15.07
N SER A 93 13.27 -0.54 -13.75
CA SER A 93 13.32 -1.67 -12.82
C SER A 93 12.25 -1.48 -11.74
N VAL A 94 11.73 -2.58 -11.19
CA VAL A 94 10.76 -2.52 -10.08
C VAL A 94 11.33 -1.70 -8.91
N LYS A 95 12.62 -1.86 -8.62
CA LYS A 95 13.34 -1.10 -7.59
C LYS A 95 13.30 0.40 -7.85
N SER A 96 13.67 0.86 -9.04
CA SER A 96 13.68 2.29 -9.37
C SER A 96 12.27 2.88 -9.49
N GLY A 97 11.28 2.09 -9.92
CA GLY A 97 9.86 2.43 -9.85
C GLY A 97 9.40 2.67 -8.40
N TYR A 98 9.70 1.73 -7.51
CA TYR A 98 9.38 1.82 -6.09
C TYR A 98 9.99 3.05 -5.43
N TYR A 99 11.29 3.32 -5.64
CA TYR A 99 11.93 4.52 -5.08
C TYR A 99 11.27 5.81 -5.57
N LYS A 100 10.94 5.91 -6.87
CA LYS A 100 10.24 7.09 -7.40
C LYS A 100 8.86 7.24 -6.74
N ALA A 101 8.12 6.16 -6.57
CA ALA A 101 6.81 6.17 -5.90
C ALA A 101 6.92 6.60 -4.43
N CYS A 102 7.87 6.05 -3.67
CA CYS A 102 8.08 6.43 -2.27
C CYS A 102 8.49 7.90 -2.10
N ASN A 103 9.29 8.45 -3.02
CA ASN A 103 9.73 9.85 -2.94
C ASN A 103 8.67 10.85 -3.44
N THR A 104 7.62 10.38 -4.13
CA THR A 104 6.51 11.21 -4.61
C THR A 104 5.24 11.05 -3.79
N ALA A 105 5.19 10.02 -2.95
CA ALA A 105 4.13 9.87 -1.96
C ALA A 105 4.24 10.98 -0.91
N ASP A 106 3.07 11.49 -0.50
CA ASP A 106 2.94 12.43 0.61
C ASP A 106 3.76 11.92 1.83
N PRO A 107 4.64 12.73 2.43
CA PRO A 107 5.36 12.37 3.66
C PRO A 107 4.43 11.88 4.79
N HIS A 108 3.15 12.29 4.77
CA HIS A 108 2.13 11.82 5.71
C HIS A 108 1.60 10.41 5.39
N LEU A 109 1.67 9.95 4.13
CA LEU A 109 1.25 8.62 3.68
C LEU A 109 2.40 7.60 3.64
N ALA A 110 3.61 8.05 3.31
CA ALA A 110 4.81 7.25 3.46
C ALA A 110 5.16 7.23 4.95
N SER A 111 4.58 6.31 5.72
CA SER A 111 4.75 6.26 7.17
C SER A 111 6.24 6.36 7.53
N GLY A 112 6.66 7.56 7.94
CA GLY A 112 7.97 7.87 8.47
C GLY A 112 8.14 7.25 9.86
N ARG A 113 7.72 6.00 10.03
CA ARG A 113 7.95 5.27 11.27
C ARG A 113 9.40 4.81 11.23
N SER A 114 10.15 5.34 12.19
CA SER A 114 11.58 5.12 12.31
C SER A 114 11.91 3.63 12.40
N LYS A 115 13.09 3.23 11.92
CA LYS A 115 13.56 1.83 11.93
C LYS A 115 13.46 1.21 13.34
N GLU A 116 13.55 2.05 14.36
CA GLU A 116 13.48 1.76 15.78
C GLU A 116 12.07 1.32 16.21
N ALA A 117 11.01 1.92 15.66
CA ALA A 117 9.63 1.51 15.95
C ALA A 117 9.37 0.07 15.50
N TRP A 118 9.89 -0.31 14.32
CA TRP A 118 9.76 -1.67 13.81
C TRP A 118 10.59 -2.66 14.60
N LYS A 119 11.83 -2.30 14.98
CA LYS A 119 12.64 -3.14 15.87
C LYS A 119 11.90 -3.45 17.19
N LYS A 120 11.28 -2.44 17.80
CA LYS A 120 10.47 -2.62 19.01
C LYS A 120 9.29 -3.55 18.79
N LEU A 121 8.51 -3.36 17.70
CA LEU A 121 7.36 -4.22 17.39
C LEU A 121 7.75 -5.70 17.30
N TRP A 122 8.84 -6.00 16.60
CA TRP A 122 9.30 -7.37 16.40
C TRP A 122 9.95 -7.98 17.65
N SER A 123 10.43 -7.15 18.60
CA SER A 123 10.94 -7.62 19.90
C SER A 123 9.84 -7.91 20.94
N LEU A 124 8.59 -7.53 20.69
CA LEU A 124 7.50 -7.82 21.62
C LEU A 124 7.22 -9.32 21.66
N SER A 125 6.96 -9.86 22.84
CA SER A 125 6.54 -11.26 23.06
C SER A 125 5.07 -11.47 22.67
N LEU A 126 4.74 -11.16 21.41
CA LEU A 126 3.41 -11.32 20.82
C LEU A 126 3.44 -12.42 19.77
N HIS A 127 2.27 -13.02 19.51
CA HIS A 127 2.13 -13.98 18.43
C HIS A 127 2.46 -13.31 17.09
N GLY A 128 3.22 -13.97 16.21
CA GLY A 128 3.69 -13.37 14.94
C GLY A 128 2.55 -12.84 14.05
N LYS A 129 1.38 -13.49 14.07
CA LYS A 129 0.17 -13.01 13.37
C LYS A 129 -0.27 -11.62 13.85
N LEU A 130 -0.17 -11.35 15.15
CA LEU A 130 -0.54 -10.07 15.74
C LEU A 130 0.49 -8.99 15.40
N GLN A 131 1.79 -9.31 15.47
CA GLN A 131 2.85 -8.38 15.05
C GLN A 131 2.67 -7.96 13.58
N TRP A 132 2.39 -8.92 12.70
CA TRP A 132 2.09 -8.65 11.29
C TRP A 132 0.83 -7.81 11.09
N PHE A 133 -0.21 -8.04 11.89
CA PHE A 133 -1.42 -7.23 11.84
C PHE A 133 -1.14 -5.78 12.26
N ILE A 134 -0.45 -5.57 13.39
CA ILE A 134 -0.05 -4.24 13.87
C ILE A 134 0.79 -3.52 12.82
N TRP A 135 1.76 -4.23 12.20
CA TRP A 135 2.56 -3.66 11.12
C TRP A 135 1.69 -3.20 9.95
N ARG A 136 0.71 -4.00 9.52
CA ARG A 136 -0.22 -3.62 8.42
C ARG A 136 -1.08 -2.41 8.76
N VAL A 137 -1.61 -2.35 9.99
CA VAL A 137 -2.41 -1.21 10.46
C VAL A 137 -1.55 0.05 10.52
N ALA A 138 -0.34 -0.07 11.07
CA ALA A 138 0.58 1.05 11.24
C ALA A 138 1.07 1.66 9.91
N ASN A 139 1.12 0.87 8.84
CA ASN A 139 1.44 1.31 7.47
C ASN A 139 0.18 1.66 6.64
N ASN A 140 -1.00 1.69 7.25
CA ASN A 140 -2.27 1.98 6.57
C ASN A 140 -2.53 1.13 5.32
N VAL A 141 -2.13 -0.15 5.34
CA VAL A 141 -2.31 -1.07 4.17
C VAL A 141 -3.53 -1.99 4.29
N VAL A 142 -4.21 -1.95 5.43
CA VAL A 142 -5.46 -2.72 5.66
C VAL A 142 -6.59 -2.12 4.81
N PRO A 143 -7.44 -2.96 4.18
CA PRO A 143 -8.53 -2.48 3.34
C PRO A 143 -9.67 -1.90 4.19
N SER A 144 -9.64 -0.59 4.46
CA SER A 144 -10.79 0.18 4.94
C SER A 144 -11.50 0.85 3.76
N LEU A 145 -12.77 1.25 3.90
CA LEU A 145 -13.48 1.95 2.80
C LEU A 145 -12.73 3.19 2.33
N LYS A 146 -12.14 3.97 3.25
CA LYS A 146 -11.29 5.12 2.89
C LYS A 146 -10.07 4.72 2.05
N ASN A 147 -9.41 3.61 2.40
CA ASN A 147 -8.26 3.12 1.65
C ASN A 147 -8.64 2.53 0.29
N LEU A 148 -9.87 2.00 0.14
CA LEU A 148 -10.40 1.54 -1.13
C LEU A 148 -10.74 2.72 -2.04
N ASP A 149 -11.41 3.75 -1.51
CA ASP A 149 -11.69 5.01 -2.21
C ASP A 149 -10.41 5.69 -2.70
N HIS A 150 -9.40 5.81 -1.83
CA HIS A 150 -8.08 6.34 -2.20
C HIS A 150 -7.38 5.54 -3.31
N ARG A 151 -7.74 4.27 -3.50
CA ARG A 151 -7.21 3.41 -4.59
C ARG A 151 -8.07 3.48 -5.86
N GLY A 152 -9.07 4.36 -5.91
CA GLY A 152 -9.92 4.58 -7.07
C GLY A 152 -11.12 3.63 -7.17
N LEU A 153 -11.50 2.96 -6.09
CA LEU A 153 -12.75 2.22 -6.03
C LEU A 153 -13.86 3.16 -5.58
N GLU A 154 -14.91 3.33 -6.39
CA GLU A 154 -16.08 4.14 -6.00
C GLU A 154 -16.86 3.44 -4.88
N VAL A 155 -16.57 3.80 -3.63
CA VAL A 155 -17.22 3.26 -2.43
C VAL A 155 -17.63 4.40 -1.51
N GLN A 156 -18.80 4.26 -0.86
CA GLN A 156 -19.19 5.17 0.21
C GLN A 156 -18.28 4.94 1.41
N THR A 157 -17.56 5.98 1.86
CA THR A 157 -16.58 5.88 2.95
C THR A 157 -17.20 5.88 4.34
N LEU A 158 -18.51 6.03 4.47
CA LEU A 158 -19.20 6.03 5.77
C LEU A 158 -19.05 4.67 6.48
N CYS A 159 -18.67 4.69 7.76
CA CYS A 159 -18.53 3.50 8.58
C CYS A 159 -19.86 2.77 8.72
N LYS A 160 -19.90 1.51 8.27
CA LYS A 160 -21.12 0.68 8.31
C LYS A 160 -21.49 0.22 9.73
N SER A 161 -20.58 0.34 10.68
CA SER A 161 -20.81 -0.11 12.07
C SER A 161 -21.46 0.96 12.94
N CYS A 162 -21.19 2.25 12.70
CA CYS A 162 -21.67 3.36 13.53
C CYS A 162 -22.39 4.47 12.75
N GLU A 163 -22.31 4.43 11.41
CA GLU A 163 -22.96 5.37 10.48
C GLU A 163 -22.68 6.86 10.74
N SER A 164 -21.60 7.19 11.46
CA SER A 164 -21.35 8.54 11.95
C SER A 164 -19.99 9.14 11.59
N GLY A 165 -19.06 8.34 11.07
CA GLY A 165 -17.74 8.81 10.65
C GLY A 165 -17.23 8.05 9.43
N GLU A 166 -16.18 8.58 8.78
CA GLU A 166 -15.49 7.84 7.73
C GLU A 166 -14.80 6.58 8.28
N GLU A 167 -14.87 5.50 7.51
CA GLU A 167 -14.23 4.23 7.81
C GLU A 167 -12.74 4.28 7.43
N ASP A 168 -11.96 4.84 8.33
CA ASP A 168 -10.52 4.68 8.36
C ASP A 168 -10.06 3.81 9.53
N LEU A 169 -8.78 3.43 9.53
CA LEU A 169 -8.25 2.52 10.54
C LEU A 169 -8.30 3.14 11.95
N HIS A 170 -8.12 4.46 12.08
CA HIS A 170 -8.22 5.11 13.38
C HIS A 170 -9.66 5.00 13.92
N HIS A 171 -10.63 5.30 13.07
CA HIS A 171 -12.04 5.21 13.41
C HIS A 171 -12.43 3.76 13.76
N ILE A 172 -12.13 2.79 12.91
CA ILE A 172 -12.54 1.38 13.12
C ILE A 172 -11.94 0.80 14.41
N PHE A 173 -10.72 1.18 14.80
CA PHE A 173 -10.06 0.61 15.98
C PHE A 173 -10.26 1.41 17.26
N LEU A 174 -10.50 2.72 17.19
CA LEU A 174 -10.45 3.62 18.36
C LEU A 174 -11.70 4.47 18.53
N ASP A 175 -12.12 5.22 17.51
CA ASP A 175 -13.18 6.24 17.70
C ASP A 175 -14.59 5.67 17.56
N CYS A 176 -14.76 4.64 16.72
CA CYS A 176 -16.04 4.04 16.43
C CYS A 176 -16.72 3.56 17.72
N ILE A 177 -17.99 3.90 17.90
CA ILE A 177 -18.76 3.51 19.10
C ILE A 177 -18.74 1.98 19.30
N ALA A 178 -18.82 1.22 18.21
CA ALA A 178 -18.71 -0.25 18.26
C ALA A 178 -17.33 -0.70 18.75
N ALA A 179 -16.26 -0.05 18.26
CA ALA A 179 -14.89 -0.33 18.69
C ALA A 179 -14.66 0.01 20.16
N ARG A 180 -15.15 1.17 20.62
CA ARG A 180 -15.04 1.60 22.03
C ARG A 180 -15.75 0.62 22.98
N LYS A 181 -16.93 0.12 22.58
CA LYS A 181 -17.64 -0.91 23.35
C LYS A 181 -16.83 -2.22 23.42
N ALA A 182 -16.24 -2.65 22.32
CA ALA A 182 -15.38 -3.85 22.33
C ALA A 182 -14.10 -3.64 23.17
N ASN A 183 -13.46 -2.48 23.04
CA ASN A 183 -12.23 -2.16 23.75
C ASN A 183 -12.44 -2.04 25.26
N THR A 184 -13.59 -1.51 25.70
CA THR A 184 -13.93 -1.44 27.14
C THR A 184 -14.15 -2.82 27.74
N GLN A 185 -14.77 -3.76 27.00
CA GLN A 185 -14.89 -5.16 27.43
C GLN A 185 -13.54 -5.87 27.54
N ILE A 186 -12.54 -5.49 26.75
CA ILE A 186 -11.19 -6.10 26.78
C ILE A 186 -10.35 -5.59 27.98
N LEU A 187 -10.64 -4.39 28.48
CA LEU A 187 -9.92 -3.77 29.60
C LEU A 187 -10.41 -4.22 30.98
N GLU A 188 -11.56 -4.88 31.05
CA GLU A 188 -11.96 -5.63 32.24
C GLU A 188 -11.05 -6.86 32.39
N ALA A 189 -10.68 -7.20 33.62
CA ALA A 189 -9.79 -8.33 33.91
C ALA A 189 -10.33 -9.59 33.23
N HIS A 190 -9.68 -10.03 32.14
CA HIS A 190 -10.10 -11.18 31.36
C HIS A 190 -9.17 -12.35 31.64
N TYR A 191 -9.76 -13.53 31.76
CA TYR A 191 -9.03 -14.79 31.80
C TYR A 191 -8.84 -15.32 30.39
N ILE A 192 -7.66 -15.88 30.12
CA ILE A 192 -7.40 -16.61 28.88
C ILE A 192 -7.68 -18.09 29.16
N VAL A 193 -8.68 -18.66 28.49
CA VAL A 193 -8.98 -20.10 28.56
C VAL A 193 -8.43 -20.76 27.30
N ARG A 194 -7.45 -21.66 27.44
CA ARG A 194 -7.01 -22.54 26.36
C ARG A 194 -7.64 -23.91 26.56
N THR A 195 -8.24 -24.48 25.52
CA THR A 195 -8.87 -25.80 25.59
C THR A 195 -8.47 -26.66 24.40
N ASP A 196 -8.38 -27.96 24.62
CA ASP A 196 -8.11 -28.95 23.57
C ASP A 196 -8.96 -30.20 23.82
N GLY A 197 -9.61 -30.70 22.77
CA GLY A 197 -10.49 -31.86 22.80
C GLY A 197 -9.94 -33.04 21.99
N ALA A 198 -9.66 -34.15 22.67
CA ALA A 198 -9.29 -35.40 22.02
C ALA A 198 -10.49 -36.33 21.86
N PHE A 199 -10.56 -37.08 20.75
CA PHE A 199 -11.65 -38.02 20.50
C PHE A 199 -11.15 -39.37 19.97
N LYS A 200 -11.63 -40.44 20.59
CA LYS A 200 -11.43 -41.82 20.15
C LYS A 200 -12.71 -42.38 19.56
N LYS A 201 -12.70 -42.60 18.23
CA LYS A 201 -13.84 -43.14 17.48
C LYS A 201 -14.29 -44.52 17.99
N LEU A 202 -13.33 -45.38 18.33
CA LEU A 202 -13.60 -46.70 18.91
C LEU A 202 -13.91 -46.54 20.41
N GLY A 203 -15.19 -46.72 20.77
CA GLY A 203 -15.67 -46.56 22.15
C GLY A 203 -16.38 -45.24 22.45
N LYS A 204 -16.52 -44.33 21.45
CA LYS A 204 -17.25 -43.05 21.59
C LYS A 204 -16.79 -42.26 22.82
N GLN A 205 -15.48 -42.19 23.02
CA GLN A 205 -14.87 -41.57 24.19
C GLN A 205 -14.14 -40.30 23.76
N GLY A 206 -14.44 -39.19 24.43
CA GLY A 206 -13.72 -37.94 24.35
C GLY A 206 -12.89 -37.71 25.60
N ALA A 207 -11.88 -36.87 25.47
CA ALA A 207 -11.18 -36.25 26.58
C ALA A 207 -11.02 -34.77 26.28
N GLY A 208 -10.97 -33.95 27.31
CA GLY A 208 -10.75 -32.51 27.17
C GLY A 208 -9.77 -32.05 28.22
N ALA A 209 -8.88 -31.15 27.83
CA ALA A 209 -7.99 -30.43 28.72
C ALA A 209 -8.27 -28.93 28.61
N TRP A 210 -8.05 -28.20 29.71
CA TRP A 210 -8.14 -26.75 29.72
C TRP A 210 -7.09 -26.14 30.65
N GLU A 211 -6.62 -24.96 30.28
CA GLU A 211 -5.69 -24.15 31.05
C GLU A 211 -6.27 -22.73 31.15
N LEU A 212 -6.34 -22.20 32.37
CA LEU A 212 -6.80 -20.86 32.67
C LEU A 212 -5.60 -19.99 33.01
N PHE A 213 -5.47 -18.85 32.36
CA PHE A 213 -4.43 -17.87 32.64
C PHE A 213 -5.05 -16.53 33.06
N ASP A 214 -4.32 -15.79 33.90
CA ASP A 214 -4.64 -14.39 34.15
C ASP A 214 -4.35 -13.52 32.91
N SER A 215 -4.73 -12.23 32.99
CA SER A 215 -4.46 -11.26 31.94
C SER A 215 -2.96 -10.99 31.69
N ASN A 216 -2.09 -11.42 32.61
CA ASN A 216 -0.63 -11.31 32.50
C ASN A 216 0.01 -12.58 31.90
N GLY A 217 -0.79 -13.61 31.61
CA GLY A 217 -0.32 -14.88 31.06
C GLY A 217 0.22 -15.86 32.11
N ASN A 218 0.00 -15.62 33.40
CA ASN A 218 0.32 -16.59 34.46
C ASN A 218 -0.77 -17.67 34.52
N LEU A 219 -0.35 -18.94 34.60
CA LEU A 219 -1.27 -20.05 34.77
C LEU A 219 -1.93 -19.98 36.14
N LEU A 220 -3.26 -19.94 36.16
CA LEU A 220 -4.08 -19.93 37.37
C LEU A 220 -4.49 -21.35 37.76
N THR A 221 -5.06 -22.09 36.81
CA THR A 221 -5.49 -23.47 37.02
C THR A 221 -5.47 -24.22 35.70
N ALA A 222 -5.39 -25.55 35.78
CA ALA A 222 -5.52 -26.43 34.65
C ALA A 222 -6.30 -27.68 35.06
N GLY A 223 -7.03 -28.25 34.11
CA GLY A 223 -7.84 -29.43 34.34
C GLY A 223 -7.87 -30.32 33.11
N SER A 224 -8.16 -31.59 33.34
CA SER A 224 -8.48 -32.52 32.27
C SER A 224 -9.50 -33.53 32.77
N ASP A 225 -10.35 -34.00 31.87
CA ASP A 225 -11.30 -35.05 32.19
C ASP A 225 -11.77 -35.78 30.91
N THR A 226 -12.29 -36.98 31.10
CA THR A 226 -12.83 -37.83 30.03
C THR A 226 -14.35 -37.81 30.06
N PHE A 227 -14.98 -37.99 28.90
CA PHE A 227 -16.42 -37.96 28.78
C PHE A 227 -16.87 -38.72 27.55
N HIS A 228 -18.16 -39.05 27.49
CA HIS A 228 -18.73 -39.64 26.27
C HIS A 228 -18.82 -38.57 25.18
N ALA A 229 -18.30 -38.86 23.99
CA ALA A 229 -18.40 -37.99 22.82
C ALA A 229 -18.68 -38.81 21.55
N LEU A 230 -19.47 -38.27 20.64
CA LEU A 230 -19.82 -38.91 19.37
C LEU A 230 -18.89 -38.47 18.23
N THR A 231 -18.31 -37.29 18.35
CA THR A 231 -17.45 -36.68 17.32
C THR A 231 -16.30 -35.91 17.96
N ALA A 232 -15.24 -35.66 17.18
CA ALA A 232 -14.15 -34.77 17.58
C ALA A 232 -14.66 -33.36 17.90
N LEU A 233 -15.60 -32.84 17.10
CA LEU A 233 -16.20 -31.53 17.34
C LEU A 233 -16.95 -31.48 18.68
N GLN A 234 -17.69 -32.54 19.04
CA GLN A 234 -18.33 -32.62 20.35
C GLN A 234 -17.29 -32.66 21.48
N ALA A 235 -16.13 -33.29 21.27
CA ALA A 235 -15.06 -33.29 22.24
C ALA A 235 -14.45 -31.90 22.46
N GLU A 236 -14.16 -31.19 21.37
CA GLU A 236 -13.68 -29.80 21.43
C GLU A 236 -14.68 -28.89 22.15
N ALA A 237 -15.95 -28.91 21.73
CA ALA A 237 -16.98 -28.07 22.35
C ALA A 237 -17.18 -28.38 23.84
N THR A 238 -17.08 -29.64 24.24
CA THR A 238 -17.20 -30.05 25.64
C THR A 238 -15.99 -29.61 26.46
N ALA A 239 -14.77 -29.71 25.91
CA ALA A 239 -13.55 -29.20 26.53
C ALA A 239 -13.63 -27.68 26.74
N SER A 240 -14.05 -26.92 25.72
CA SER A 240 -14.27 -25.47 25.80
C SER A 240 -15.30 -25.10 26.86
N LEU A 241 -16.45 -25.78 26.90
CA LEU A 241 -17.49 -25.51 27.89
C LEU A 241 -17.00 -25.72 29.33
N ARG A 242 -16.17 -26.73 29.56
CA ARG A 242 -15.60 -27.02 30.88
C ARG A 242 -14.57 -25.97 31.30
N GLY A 243 -13.67 -25.60 30.40
CA GLY A 243 -12.72 -24.52 30.64
C GLY A 243 -13.42 -23.19 30.97
N ILE A 244 -14.51 -22.86 30.28
CA ILE A 244 -15.31 -21.66 30.56
C ILE A 244 -15.99 -21.75 31.94
N LYS A 245 -16.56 -22.91 32.30
CA LYS A 245 -17.18 -23.09 33.63
C LYS A 245 -16.18 -22.95 34.76
N GLU A 246 -14.95 -23.40 34.56
CA GLU A 246 -13.89 -23.24 35.54
C GLU A 246 -13.47 -21.77 35.69
N ALA A 247 -13.46 -21.00 34.60
CA ALA A 247 -13.20 -19.56 34.63
C ALA A 247 -14.32 -18.74 35.31
N GLN A 248 -15.52 -19.30 35.49
CA GLN A 248 -16.67 -18.65 36.13
C GLN A 248 -16.77 -18.91 37.63
N ARG A 249 -15.94 -19.80 38.19
CA ARG A 249 -15.89 -20.14 39.61
C ARG A 249 -15.04 -19.15 40.39
#